data_AF-E1R8F2-F1
#
_entry.id   AF-E1R8F2-F1
#
_cell.length_a   1.000
_cell.length_b   1.000
_cell.length_c   1.000
_cell.angle_alpha   90.00
_cell.angle_beta   90.00
_cell.angle_gamma   90.00
#
_symmetry.space_group_name_H-M   'P 1'
#
loop_
_entity.id
_entity.type
_entity.pdbx_description
1 polymer ?
#
loop_
_entity_poly.entity_id
_entity_poly.type
_entity_poly.pdbx_seq_one_letter_code
_entity_poly.pdbx_strand_id
1 'polypeptide(L)'
;MKQSAKQWAVLDRHVSTFYNIMMRRSFHHFFSFFLLLFCFAISFSNAQTIAPEIDLKTLYLSVNSSQPPEINQNQTLAIDGTVSAREILQPAEEGFIGLLELTVGEWEGLESVEVYRCYVQLEGDRFADMIPAGRTRETSPTEIPLNTKVLVFGTYIGYSEDAQGNRYPVLLGNAVRIIR
;
A
#
# COMPACT_ATOMS: atom_id res chain seq x y z
N MET A 1 -17.13 -70.46 38.98
CA MET A 1 -16.19 -69.75 38.06
C MET A 1 -16.84 -68.86 36.99
N LYS A 2 -18.11 -69.03 36.57
CA LYS A 2 -18.72 -68.21 35.49
C LYS A 2 -19.22 -66.80 35.86
N GLN A 3 -19.35 -66.46 37.15
CA GLN A 3 -19.85 -65.15 37.57
C GLN A 3 -18.80 -64.03 37.58
N SER A 4 -17.51 -64.37 37.80
CA SER A 4 -16.42 -63.37 37.86
C SER A 4 -16.15 -62.72 36.49
N ALA A 5 -16.15 -63.50 35.40
CA ALA A 5 -15.87 -62.98 34.05
C ALA A 5 -16.92 -61.99 33.52
N LYS A 6 -18.19 -62.07 33.98
CA LYS A 6 -19.24 -61.13 33.56
C LYS A 6 -19.11 -59.77 34.25
N GLN A 7 -18.60 -59.70 35.49
CA GLN A 7 -18.43 -58.43 36.20
C GLN A 7 -17.29 -57.59 35.64
N TRP A 8 -16.17 -58.20 35.25
CA TRP A 8 -15.06 -57.49 34.60
C TRP A 8 -15.43 -56.91 33.23
N ALA A 9 -16.23 -57.64 32.43
CA ALA A 9 -16.67 -57.19 31.10
C ALA A 9 -17.65 -56.00 31.12
N VAL A 10 -18.35 -55.76 32.24
CA VAL A 10 -19.24 -54.60 32.41
C VAL A 10 -18.43 -53.37 32.82
N LEU A 11 -17.44 -53.53 33.71
CA LEU A 11 -16.55 -52.45 34.12
C LEU A 11 -15.71 -51.90 32.94
N ASP A 12 -15.16 -52.76 32.09
CA ASP A 12 -14.41 -52.33 30.90
C ASP A 12 -15.27 -51.54 29.90
N ARG A 13 -16.55 -51.89 29.78
CA ARG A 13 -17.48 -51.21 28.87
C ARG A 13 -17.84 -49.82 29.36
N HIS A 14 -17.93 -49.61 30.68
CA HIS A 14 -18.18 -48.30 31.25
C HIS A 14 -16.94 -47.39 31.23
N VAL A 15 -15.74 -47.92 31.47
CA VAL A 15 -14.49 -47.12 31.43
C VAL A 15 -14.18 -46.64 29.99
N SER A 16 -14.31 -47.51 28.99
CA SER A 16 -14.08 -47.16 27.59
C SER A 16 -15.10 -46.15 27.02
N THR A 17 -16.35 -46.21 27.48
CA THR A 17 -17.39 -45.24 27.07
C THR A 17 -17.14 -43.87 27.69
N PHE A 18 -16.69 -43.82 28.95
CA PHE A 18 -16.35 -42.56 29.62
C PHE A 18 -15.13 -41.87 28.99
N TYR A 19 -14.07 -42.63 28.65
CA TYR A 19 -12.88 -42.09 27.99
C TYR A 19 -13.19 -41.52 26.59
N ASN A 20 -14.05 -42.19 25.81
CA ASN A 20 -14.43 -41.70 24.48
C ASN A 20 -15.28 -40.42 24.52
N ILE A 21 -16.15 -40.25 25.51
CA ILE A 21 -16.99 -39.06 25.64
C ILE A 21 -16.17 -37.86 26.17
N MET A 22 -15.25 -38.11 27.11
CA MET A 22 -14.39 -37.06 27.68
C MET A 22 -13.33 -36.57 26.68
N MET A 23 -12.75 -37.45 25.86
CA MET A 23 -11.79 -37.04 24.81
C MET A 23 -12.45 -36.25 23.67
N ARG A 24 -13.71 -36.53 23.29
CA ARG A 24 -14.37 -35.87 22.16
C ARG A 24 -14.71 -34.40 22.41
N ARG A 25 -15.02 -34.02 23.66
CA ARG A 25 -15.33 -32.62 24.04
C ARG A 25 -14.07 -31.77 24.21
N SER A 26 -12.98 -32.33 24.71
CA SER A 26 -11.71 -31.59 24.88
C SER A 26 -11.00 -31.33 23.54
N PHE A 27 -11.10 -32.27 22.59
CA PHE A 27 -10.49 -32.12 21.27
C PHE A 27 -11.11 -30.98 20.43
N HIS A 28 -12.43 -30.77 20.52
CA HIS A 28 -13.10 -29.69 19.78
C HIS A 28 -12.74 -28.28 20.30
N HIS A 29 -12.59 -28.11 21.61
CA HIS A 29 -12.18 -26.81 22.17
C HIS A 29 -10.70 -26.51 21.87
N PHE A 30 -9.83 -27.52 21.94
CA PHE A 30 -8.42 -27.36 21.59
C PHE A 30 -8.22 -27.06 20.09
N PHE A 31 -8.95 -27.76 19.22
CA PHE A 31 -8.90 -27.54 17.77
C PHE A 31 -9.47 -26.17 17.37
N SER A 32 -10.56 -25.72 18.00
CA SER A 32 -11.13 -24.39 17.74
C SER A 32 -10.22 -23.26 18.20
N PHE A 33 -9.51 -23.42 19.32
CA PHE A 33 -8.52 -22.44 19.79
C PHE A 33 -7.29 -22.40 18.88
N PHE A 34 -6.81 -23.55 18.40
CA PHE A 34 -5.69 -23.62 17.45
C PHE A 34 -6.06 -23.05 16.08
N LEU A 35 -7.30 -23.24 15.62
CA LEU A 35 -7.80 -22.66 14.37
C LEU A 35 -7.91 -21.13 14.46
N LEU A 36 -8.35 -20.59 15.60
CA LEU A 36 -8.38 -19.14 15.84
C LEU A 36 -6.96 -18.54 15.89
N LEU A 37 -6.00 -19.23 16.52
CA LEU A 37 -4.58 -18.84 16.52
C LEU A 37 -3.97 -18.90 15.11
N PHE A 38 -4.33 -19.90 14.31
CA PHE A 38 -3.85 -20.03 12.93
C PHE A 38 -4.45 -18.95 12.01
N CYS A 39 -5.74 -18.63 12.15
CA CYS A 39 -6.35 -17.50 11.45
C CYS A 39 -5.72 -16.15 11.83
N PHE A 40 -5.37 -15.95 13.11
CA PHE A 40 -4.71 -14.73 13.57
C PHE A 40 -3.27 -14.59 13.04
N ALA A 41 -2.55 -15.71 12.92
CA ALA A 41 -1.19 -15.73 12.38
C ALA A 41 -1.13 -15.40 10.88
N ILE A 42 -2.14 -15.79 10.09
CA ILE A 42 -2.19 -15.50 8.65
C ILE A 42 -2.43 -14.01 8.37
N SER A 43 -3.06 -13.28 9.28
CA SER A 43 -3.37 -11.85 9.05
C SER A 43 -2.17 -10.90 9.12
N PHE A 44 -0.98 -11.36 9.53
CA PHE A 44 0.18 -10.48 9.75
C PHE A 44 1.17 -10.39 8.57
N SER A 45 0.92 -11.04 7.43
CA SER A 45 1.95 -11.15 6.38
C SER A 45 2.05 -9.99 5.37
N ASN A 46 1.29 -8.90 5.52
CA ASN A 46 1.36 -7.74 4.61
C ASN A 46 1.97 -6.51 5.28
N ALA A 47 3.14 -6.67 5.90
CA ALA A 47 3.97 -5.51 6.21
C ALA A 47 4.49 -4.93 4.89
N GLN A 48 3.93 -3.77 4.49
CA GLN A 48 4.37 -3.06 3.30
C GLN A 48 5.75 -2.47 3.57
N THR A 49 6.77 -2.96 2.87
CA THR A 49 8.15 -2.43 2.98
C THR A 49 8.20 -1.08 2.29
N ILE A 50 8.60 -0.05 3.03
CA ILE A 50 8.89 1.28 2.50
C ILE A 50 10.33 1.29 1.99
N ALA A 51 10.55 1.79 0.78
CA ALA A 51 11.87 1.97 0.19
C ALA A 51 12.24 3.46 0.19
N PRO A 52 12.86 3.99 1.27
CA PRO A 52 13.19 5.41 1.37
C PRO A 52 14.41 5.82 0.52
N GLU A 53 15.18 4.86 0.01
CA GLU A 53 16.40 5.12 -0.75
C GLU A 53 16.13 5.53 -2.22
N ILE A 54 14.90 5.35 -2.70
CA ILE A 54 14.51 5.74 -4.06
C ILE A 54 13.99 7.17 -4.01
N ASP A 55 14.76 8.11 -4.55
CA ASP A 55 14.37 9.51 -4.73
C ASP A 55 13.74 9.76 -6.12
N LEU A 56 13.26 10.99 -6.35
CA LEU A 56 12.60 11.37 -7.60
C LEU A 56 13.56 11.25 -8.80
N LYS A 57 14.84 11.57 -8.62
CA LYS A 57 15.88 11.42 -9.66
C LYS A 57 16.05 9.97 -10.07
N THR A 58 16.22 9.06 -9.10
CA THR A 58 16.37 7.63 -9.33
C THR A 58 15.16 7.08 -10.07
N LEU A 59 13.95 7.49 -9.65
CA LEU A 59 12.69 7.13 -10.30
C LEU A 59 12.57 7.69 -11.72
N TYR A 60 13.05 8.90 -11.99
CA TYR A 60 13.09 9.46 -13.34
C TYR A 60 14.08 8.72 -14.25
N LEU A 61 15.27 8.38 -13.72
CA LEU A 61 16.28 7.65 -14.46
C LEU A 61 15.87 6.20 -14.74
N SER A 62 14.99 5.58 -13.93
CA SER A 62 14.49 4.23 -14.18
C SER A 62 13.67 4.08 -15.45
N VAL A 63 13.18 5.18 -16.04
CA VAL A 63 12.38 5.15 -17.28
C VAL A 63 13.09 5.79 -18.47
N ASN A 64 14.15 6.56 -18.21
CA ASN A 64 14.92 7.29 -19.23
C ASN A 64 16.36 6.78 -19.44
N SER A 65 16.89 5.93 -18.55
CA SER A 65 18.25 5.38 -18.68
C SER A 65 18.29 4.11 -19.54
N SER A 66 19.42 3.90 -20.24
CA SER A 66 19.73 2.63 -20.92
C SER A 66 20.02 1.48 -19.96
N GLN A 67 20.43 1.80 -18.73
CA GLN A 67 20.62 0.88 -17.61
C GLN A 67 19.77 1.37 -16.44
N PRO A 68 18.46 1.07 -16.43
CA PRO A 68 17.56 1.60 -15.42
C PRO A 68 17.81 0.91 -14.06
N PRO A 69 17.78 1.65 -12.93
CA PRO A 69 17.71 1.03 -11.62
C PRO A 69 16.44 0.17 -11.51
N GLU A 70 16.55 -1.01 -10.88
CA GLU A 70 15.40 -1.86 -10.63
C GLU A 70 14.52 -1.27 -9.52
N ILE A 71 13.25 -1.02 -9.86
CA ILE A 71 12.25 -0.57 -8.89
C ILE A 71 11.31 -1.73 -8.58
N ASN A 72 11.27 -2.13 -7.31
CA ASN A 72 10.36 -3.16 -6.86
C ASN A 72 8.93 -2.62 -6.78
N GLN A 73 8.07 -3.10 -7.67
CA GLN A 73 6.66 -2.69 -7.75
C GLN A 73 5.83 -3.08 -6.51
N ASN A 74 6.33 -3.97 -5.66
CA ASN A 74 5.64 -4.37 -4.42
C ASN A 74 6.00 -3.48 -3.22
N GLN A 75 6.83 -2.46 -3.41
CA GLN A 75 7.25 -1.54 -2.36
C GLN A 75 6.48 -0.22 -2.44
N THR A 76 6.25 0.38 -1.27
CA THR A 76 5.83 1.79 -1.21
C THR A 76 7.06 2.66 -1.30
N LEU A 77 7.05 3.57 -2.26
CA LEU A 77 8.05 4.62 -2.40
C LEU A 77 7.63 5.84 -1.59
N ALA A 78 8.60 6.52 -1.00
CA ALA A 78 8.42 7.79 -0.32
C ALA A 78 9.14 8.88 -1.12
N ILE A 79 8.41 9.55 -2.01
CA ILE A 79 8.97 10.54 -2.94
C ILE A 79 8.62 11.94 -2.49
N ASP A 80 9.63 12.79 -2.26
CA ASP A 80 9.43 14.22 -2.08
C ASP A 80 9.66 15.00 -3.38
N GLY A 81 8.98 16.14 -3.51
CA GLY A 81 9.09 17.00 -4.69
C GLY A 81 8.26 18.26 -4.56
N THR A 82 8.43 19.17 -5.51
CA THR A 82 7.62 20.39 -5.62
C THR A 82 6.48 20.16 -6.58
N VAL A 83 5.24 20.47 -6.16
CA VAL A 83 4.06 20.36 -7.00
C VAL A 83 4.08 21.47 -8.06
N SER A 84 4.40 21.11 -9.31
CA SER A 84 4.45 22.05 -10.44
C SER A 84 3.11 22.17 -11.16
N ALA A 85 2.33 21.09 -11.18
CA ALA A 85 1.00 21.06 -11.77
C ALA A 85 0.05 20.14 -10.98
N ARG A 86 -1.25 20.40 -11.13
CA ARG A 86 -2.33 19.58 -10.60
C ARG A 86 -3.50 19.59 -11.58
N GLU A 87 -4.11 18.43 -11.80
CA GLU A 87 -5.21 18.25 -12.74
C GLU A 87 -6.24 17.28 -12.15
N ILE A 88 -7.52 17.48 -12.49
CA ILE A 88 -8.57 16.51 -12.22
C ILE A 88 -8.90 15.81 -13.53
N LEU A 89 -8.66 14.51 -13.56
CA LEU A 89 -8.98 13.66 -14.70
C LEU A 89 -10.43 13.16 -14.61
N GLN A 90 -10.90 12.90 -13.39
CA GLN A 90 -12.26 12.45 -13.12
C GLN A 90 -12.78 13.08 -11.81
N PRO A 91 -13.95 13.74 -11.82
CA PRO A 91 -14.50 14.38 -10.62
C PRO A 91 -15.03 13.36 -9.60
N ALA A 92 -15.23 13.81 -8.36
CA ALA A 92 -15.64 12.95 -7.24
C ALA A 92 -16.99 12.24 -7.46
N GLU A 93 -17.94 12.88 -8.15
CA GLU A 93 -19.27 12.29 -8.45
C GLU A 93 -19.18 10.98 -9.25
N GLU A 94 -18.09 10.77 -9.99
CA GLU A 94 -17.87 9.61 -10.85
C GLU A 94 -16.78 8.68 -10.30
N GLY A 95 -16.17 8.99 -9.16
CA GLY A 95 -14.96 8.35 -8.64
C GLY A 95 -13.74 9.23 -8.92
N PHE A 96 -13.30 9.95 -7.89
CA PHE A 96 -12.25 10.95 -8.04
C PHE A 96 -10.93 10.37 -8.57
N ILE A 97 -10.40 10.97 -9.64
CA ILE A 97 -9.03 10.76 -10.13
C ILE A 97 -8.37 12.12 -10.34
N GLY A 98 -7.35 12.38 -9.53
CA GLY A 98 -6.49 13.55 -9.66
C GLY A 98 -5.08 13.18 -10.11
N LEU A 99 -4.38 14.13 -10.72
CA LEU A 99 -2.99 14.00 -11.14
C LEU A 99 -2.18 15.13 -10.53
N LEU A 100 -1.06 14.82 -9.88
CA LEU A 100 -0.05 15.79 -9.48
C LEU A 100 1.20 15.61 -10.34
N GLU A 101 1.78 16.72 -10.79
CA GLU A 101 3.14 16.73 -11.32
C GLU A 101 4.10 17.16 -10.20
N LEU A 102 5.05 16.28 -9.88
CA LEU A 102 6.14 16.55 -8.94
C LEU A 102 7.41 16.83 -9.72
N THR A 103 8.16 17.83 -9.25
CA THR A 103 9.45 18.22 -9.82
C THR A 103 10.52 18.40 -8.77
N VAL A 104 11.74 18.00 -9.12
CA VAL A 104 12.98 18.33 -8.39
C VAL A 104 13.99 18.84 -9.40
N GLY A 105 14.61 19.97 -9.09
CA GLY A 105 15.71 20.52 -9.89
C GLY A 105 17.04 20.25 -9.20
N GLU A 106 18.01 19.72 -9.94
CA GLU A 106 19.39 19.58 -9.49
C GLU A 106 20.34 20.36 -10.40
N TRP A 107 21.36 20.96 -9.81
CA TRP A 107 22.43 21.61 -10.57
C TRP A 107 23.37 20.55 -11.13
N GLU A 108 23.57 20.59 -12.44
CA GLU A 108 24.60 19.82 -13.12
C GLU A 108 25.81 20.73 -13.37
N GLY A 109 26.78 20.65 -12.46
CA GLY A 109 27.92 21.57 -12.46
C GLY A 109 27.51 23.00 -12.09
N LEU A 110 27.91 23.97 -12.92
CA LEU A 110 27.66 25.41 -12.69
C LEU A 110 26.78 26.06 -13.75
N GLU A 111 26.42 25.33 -14.82
CA GLU A 111 25.84 25.93 -16.02
C GLU A 111 24.42 25.44 -16.34
N SER A 112 24.06 24.23 -15.94
CA SER A 112 22.75 23.65 -16.22
C SER A 112 22.02 23.23 -14.94
N VAL A 113 20.69 23.30 -15.02
CA VAL A 113 19.77 22.70 -14.04
C VAL A 113 19.01 21.61 -14.76
N GLU A 114 19.15 20.38 -14.28
CA GLU A 114 18.34 19.26 -14.74
C GLU A 114 17.07 19.18 -13.90
N VAL A 115 15.92 18.98 -14.55
CA VAL A 115 14.62 18.91 -13.88
C VAL A 115 14.07 17.50 -14.04
N TYR A 116 13.99 16.79 -12.93
CA TYR A 116 13.37 15.47 -12.85
C TYR A 116 11.89 15.62 -12.57
N ARG A 117 11.05 14.88 -13.31
CA ARG A 117 9.58 14.94 -13.20
C ARG A 117 8.98 13.58 -12.89
N CYS A 118 7.90 13.56 -12.12
CA CYS A 118 7.11 12.37 -11.85
C CYS A 118 5.62 12.75 -11.77
N TYR A 119 4.75 11.88 -12.25
CA TYR A 119 3.31 12.02 -12.09
C TYR A 119 2.79 11.16 -10.95
N VAL A 120 1.91 11.71 -10.13
CA VAL A 120 1.22 10.99 -9.04
C VAL A 120 -0.27 10.99 -9.32
N GLN A 121 -0.81 9.81 -9.60
CA GLN A 121 -2.23 9.57 -9.73
C GLN A 121 -2.85 9.36 -8.35
N LEU A 122 -3.84 10.16 -8.00
CA LEU A 122 -4.57 10.09 -6.73
C LEU A 122 -5.98 9.59 -6.99
N GLU A 123 -6.36 8.48 -6.36
CA GLU A 123 -7.65 7.85 -6.55
C GLU A 123 -8.50 7.84 -5.27
N GLY A 124 -9.78 8.14 -5.45
CA GLY A 124 -10.81 8.08 -4.42
C GLY A 124 -11.06 9.41 -3.71
N ASP A 125 -12.27 9.52 -3.15
CA ASP A 125 -12.84 10.78 -2.67
C ASP A 125 -12.04 11.45 -1.56
N ARG A 126 -11.20 10.69 -0.83
CA ARG A 126 -10.29 11.23 0.19
C ARG A 126 -9.29 12.27 -0.34
N PHE A 127 -9.06 12.30 -1.65
CA PHE A 127 -8.17 13.25 -2.31
C PHE A 127 -8.91 14.40 -3.01
N ALA A 128 -10.25 14.37 -3.07
CA ALA A 128 -11.03 15.36 -3.80
C ALA A 128 -10.83 16.79 -3.27
N ASP A 129 -10.71 16.93 -1.95
CA ASP A 129 -10.47 18.23 -1.31
C ASP A 129 -9.01 18.70 -1.39
N MET A 130 -8.09 17.86 -1.89
CA MET A 130 -6.67 18.20 -2.04
C MET A 130 -6.37 18.89 -3.38
N ILE A 131 -7.11 18.58 -4.44
CA ILE A 131 -6.97 19.17 -5.76
C ILE A 131 -8.29 19.87 -6.12
N PRO A 132 -8.33 21.21 -6.16
CA PRO A 132 -9.58 21.92 -6.43
C PRO A 132 -9.92 21.89 -7.92
N ALA A 133 -11.21 21.77 -8.24
CA ALA A 133 -11.77 21.83 -9.59
C ALA A 133 -11.63 23.20 -10.29
N GLY A 134 -11.20 24.24 -9.56
CA GLY A 134 -10.98 25.57 -10.11
C GLY A 134 -10.46 26.55 -9.06
N ARG A 135 -10.50 27.84 -9.40
CA ARG A 135 -10.17 28.92 -8.46
C ARG A 135 -11.36 29.14 -7.52
N THR A 136 -11.39 28.40 -6.42
CA THR A 136 -12.35 28.61 -5.35
C THR A 136 -11.91 29.83 -4.51
N ARG A 137 -12.87 30.66 -4.06
CA ARG A 137 -12.58 31.80 -3.16
C ARG A 137 -12.21 31.34 -1.75
N GLU A 138 -12.64 30.14 -1.39
CA GLU A 138 -12.35 29.48 -0.12
C GLU A 138 -11.34 28.36 -0.39
N THR A 139 -10.12 28.52 0.10
CA THR A 139 -9.06 27.51 0.05
C THR A 139 -9.38 26.43 1.09
N SER A 140 -9.46 25.18 0.66
CA SER A 140 -9.61 24.06 1.59
C SER A 140 -8.36 23.97 2.47
N PRO A 141 -8.48 23.69 3.79
CA PRO A 141 -7.32 23.49 4.65
C PRO A 141 -6.45 22.30 4.22
N THR A 142 -6.98 21.38 3.43
CA THR A 142 -6.28 20.22 2.87
C THR A 142 -5.81 20.41 1.43
N GLU A 143 -6.09 21.57 0.83
CA GLU A 143 -5.67 21.89 -0.54
C GLU A 143 -4.14 21.82 -0.65
N ILE A 144 -3.64 21.16 -1.69
CA ILE A 144 -2.22 21.12 -2.03
C ILE A 144 -1.92 22.29 -2.98
N PRO A 145 -1.26 23.38 -2.51
CA PRO A 145 -0.99 24.51 -3.38
C PRO A 145 0.11 24.18 -4.40
N LEU A 146 0.09 24.86 -5.54
CA LEU A 146 1.20 24.84 -6.49
C LEU A 146 2.47 25.41 -5.83
N ASN A 147 3.64 25.02 -6.36
CA ASN A 147 4.96 25.43 -5.89
C ASN A 147 5.22 25.11 -4.41
N THR A 148 4.52 24.12 -3.87
CA THR A 148 4.68 23.65 -2.49
C THR A 148 5.41 22.31 -2.49
N LYS A 149 6.30 22.11 -1.51
CA LYS A 149 6.94 20.81 -1.30
C LYS A 149 5.97 19.83 -0.66
N VAL A 150 5.94 18.61 -1.18
CA VAL A 150 5.14 17.51 -0.65
C VAL A 150 5.99 16.26 -0.51
N LEU A 151 5.58 15.39 0.40
CA LEU A 151 6.01 14.00 0.51
C LEU A 151 4.84 13.10 0.09
N VAL A 152 5.07 12.24 -0.88
CA VAL A 152 4.10 11.28 -1.41
C VAL A 152 4.54 9.87 -1.05
N PHE A 153 3.62 9.10 -0.47
CA PHE A 153 3.75 7.65 -0.36
C PHE A 153 2.94 7.02 -1.48
N GLY A 154 3.57 6.24 -2.34
CA GLY A 154 2.91 5.68 -3.51
C GLY A 154 3.54 4.39 -4.01
N THR A 155 2.79 3.66 -4.82
CA THR A 155 3.28 2.48 -5.54
C THR A 155 3.67 2.87 -6.96
N TYR A 156 4.83 2.43 -7.44
CA TYR A 156 5.22 2.61 -8.83
C TYR A 156 4.38 1.74 -9.75
N ILE A 157 3.65 2.37 -10.69
CA ILE A 157 2.73 1.67 -11.61
C ILE A 157 3.21 1.65 -13.06
N GLY A 158 4.34 2.30 -13.36
CA GLY A 158 4.93 2.33 -14.70
C GLY A 158 5.31 3.74 -15.14
N TYR A 159 5.24 3.99 -16.44
CA TYR A 159 5.54 5.31 -17.01
C TYR A 159 4.47 5.74 -18.01
N SER A 160 4.34 7.04 -18.19
CA SER A 160 3.59 7.67 -19.26
C SER A 160 4.57 8.25 -20.29
N GLU A 161 4.09 8.47 -21.51
CA GLU A 161 4.86 9.06 -22.60
C GLU A 161 4.10 10.28 -23.13
N ASP A 162 4.78 11.41 -23.30
CA ASP A 162 4.18 12.60 -23.91
C ASP A 162 4.20 12.52 -25.46
N ALA A 163 3.62 13.53 -26.11
CA ALA A 163 3.55 13.59 -27.57
C ALA A 163 4.92 13.66 -28.26
N GLN A 164 5.98 13.97 -27.51
CA GLN A 164 7.35 14.09 -27.96
C GLN A 164 8.16 12.80 -27.68
N GLY A 165 7.56 11.79 -27.06
CA GLY A 165 8.23 10.54 -26.72
C GLY A 165 9.00 10.59 -25.40
N ASN A 166 8.88 11.67 -24.61
CA ASN A 166 9.54 11.74 -23.30
C ASN A 166 8.78 10.88 -22.30
N ARG A 167 9.52 10.11 -21.50
CA ARG A 167 8.95 9.20 -20.52
C ARG A 167 8.99 9.79 -19.12
N TYR A 168 7.89 9.65 -18.41
CA TYR A 168 7.76 10.11 -17.04
C TYR A 168 7.22 9.00 -16.14
N PRO A 169 7.88 8.73 -15.00
CA PRO A 169 7.41 7.72 -14.07
C PRO A 169 6.07 8.14 -13.46
N VAL A 170 5.21 7.15 -13.23
CA VAL A 170 3.87 7.33 -12.65
C VAL A 170 3.77 6.52 -11.36
N LEU A 171 3.31 7.20 -10.31
CA LEU A 171 2.97 6.60 -9.02
C LEU A 171 1.46 6.59 -8.83
N LEU A 172 0.93 5.51 -8.25
CA LEU A 172 -0.36 5.53 -7.58
C LEU A 172 -0.16 6.02 -6.15
N GLY A 173 -0.65 7.21 -5.83
CA GLY A 173 -0.49 7.85 -4.52
C GLY A 173 -1.42 7.26 -3.46
N ASN A 174 -0.83 6.69 -2.41
CA ASN A 174 -1.53 6.18 -1.23
C ASN A 174 -1.78 7.29 -0.20
N ALA A 175 -0.81 8.19 -0.03
CA ALA A 175 -0.90 9.33 0.88
C ALA A 175 -0.03 10.50 0.39
N VAL A 176 -0.48 11.73 0.67
CA VAL A 176 0.26 12.96 0.35
C VAL A 176 0.31 13.85 1.58
N ARG A 177 1.48 14.43 1.85
CA ARG A 177 1.68 15.35 2.98
C ARG A 177 2.48 16.57 2.52
N ILE A 178 1.97 17.76 2.80
CA ILE A 178 2.73 19.01 2.62
C ILE A 178 3.87 19.06 3.64
N ILE A 179 5.09 19.35 3.19
CA ILE A 179 6.28 19.51 4.02
C ILE A 179 6.74 20.98 3.95
N ARG A 180 7.07 21.55 5.11
CA ARG A 180 7.48 22.95 5.28
C ARG A 180 8.96 23.02 5.61
#